data_AF-A0A6N7B988-F1
#
_entry.id   AF-A0A6N7B988-F1
#
_cell.length_a   1.000
_cell.length_b   1.000
_cell.length_c   1.000
_cell.angle_alpha   90.00
_cell.angle_beta   90.00
_cell.angle_gamma   90.00
#
_symmetry.space_group_name_H-M   'P 1'
#
loop_
_entity.id
_entity.type
_entity.pdbx_description
1 polymer ?
#
loop_
_entity_poly.entity_id
_entity_poly.type
_entity_poly.pdbx_seq_one_letter_code
_entity_poly.pdbx_strand_id
1 'polypeptide(L)'
;MRRSANFQGGFTLVEMIIVMVITGIIGGMVAMFIRAPVQGYADSARRADMSDIADTALRRISRDLRLALPNSVRVTGTNTIDFLSTTGGGRYRAGAGGANDELDFTVADTSFEVIGAMPAMVAGDQIVVYNLGIPGADAYQNNNRAAYSSNAGGVITFAAGKRFPLESPGKRFNVVREQVRYICDIATGNLTRYWGFPIAPPSTGVPAGGSSALMASHVSACNFTYDSNVVAQRNGLVTMRLSITESGETVTLYSATHVSNLP
;
A
#
# COMPACT_ATOMS: atom_id res chain seq x y z
N MET A 1 36.96 48.07 66.27
CA MET A 1 36.31 47.08 65.37
C MET A 1 35.04 46.58 66.03
N ARG A 2 33.86 46.98 65.52
CA ARG A 2 32.55 46.48 65.98
C ARG A 2 32.33 45.09 65.39
N ARG A 3 32.29 44.06 66.23
CA ARG A 3 31.78 42.73 65.84
C ARG A 3 30.27 42.75 66.03
N SER A 4 29.53 42.75 64.92
CA SER A 4 28.08 42.48 64.93
C SER A 4 27.88 41.03 65.37
N ALA A 5 27.19 40.82 66.49
CA ALA A 5 26.77 39.51 66.93
C ALA A 5 25.57 39.07 66.08
N ASN A 6 25.75 38.05 65.25
CA ASN A 6 24.64 37.39 64.57
C ASN A 6 23.88 36.54 65.60
N PHE A 7 22.66 36.96 65.96
CA PHE A 7 21.72 36.10 66.67
C PHE A 7 21.25 35.01 65.71
N GLN A 8 21.71 33.78 65.91
CA GLN A 8 21.08 32.60 65.31
C GLN A 8 19.80 32.30 66.11
N GLY A 9 18.65 32.68 65.56
CA GLY A 9 17.35 32.24 66.07
C GLY A 9 17.12 30.77 65.76
N GLY A 10 16.79 29.96 66.76
CA GLY A 10 16.35 28.57 66.56
C GLY A 10 14.89 28.51 66.11
N PHE A 11 14.58 27.57 65.22
CA PHE A 11 13.22 27.29 64.73
C PHE A 11 12.34 26.66 65.82
N THR A 12 11.07 27.04 65.90
CA THR A 12 10.12 26.41 66.84
C THR A 12 9.45 25.17 66.22
N LEU A 13 9.04 24.21 67.06
CA LEU A 13 8.34 23.00 66.60
C LEU A 13 7.03 23.33 65.85
N VAL A 14 6.33 24.38 66.30
CA VAL A 14 5.11 24.88 65.65
C VAL A 14 5.40 25.43 64.25
N GLU A 15 6.50 26.16 64.10
CA GLU A 15 6.93 26.71 62.81
C GLU A 15 7.26 25.59 61.80
N MET A 16 7.92 24.51 62.25
CA MET A 16 8.18 23.34 61.41
C MET A 16 6.90 22.62 60.98
N ILE A 17 5.91 22.47 61.87
CA ILE A 17 4.63 21.84 61.53
C ILE A 17 3.88 22.67 60.49
N ILE A 18 3.79 24.00 60.69
CA ILE A 18 3.11 24.90 59.75
C ILE A 18 3.76 24.82 58.37
N VAL A 19 5.09 24.82 58.29
CA VAL A 19 5.83 24.68 57.03
C VAL A 19 5.51 23.35 56.35
N MET A 20 5.51 22.22 57.08
CA MET A 20 5.19 20.92 56.49
C MET A 20 3.75 20.88 55.94
N VAL A 21 2.78 21.43 56.67
CA VAL A 21 1.37 21.48 56.25
C VAL A 21 1.19 22.35 55.01
N ILE A 22 1.76 23.57 55.00
CA ILE A 22 1.67 24.48 53.86
C ILE A 22 2.35 23.87 52.63
N THR A 23 3.53 23.27 52.80
CA THR A 23 4.26 22.62 51.69
C THR A 23 3.46 21.45 51.12
N GLY A 24 2.78 20.66 51.96
CA GLY A 24 1.89 19.58 51.53
C GLY A 24 0.70 20.08 50.70
N ILE A 25 0.03 21.15 51.13
CA ILE A 25 -1.10 21.76 50.41
C ILE A 25 -0.64 22.31 49.06
N ILE A 26 0.45 23.10 49.04
CA ILE A 26 0.99 23.68 47.81
C ILE A 26 1.47 22.58 46.86
N GLY A 27 2.18 21.56 47.38
CA GLY A 27 2.62 20.42 46.59
C GLY A 27 1.47 19.66 45.93
N GLY A 28 0.37 19.45 46.65
CA GLY A 28 -0.84 18.83 46.10
C GLY A 28 -1.50 19.67 45.00
N MET A 29 -1.59 21.00 45.18
CA MET A 29 -2.12 21.90 44.15
C MET A 29 -1.24 21.89 42.90
N VAL A 30 0.08 22.02 43.06
CA VAL A 30 1.04 22.02 41.94
C VAL A 30 0.98 20.71 41.17
N ALA A 31 0.87 19.57 41.84
CA ALA A 31 0.75 18.26 41.19
C ALA A 31 -0.47 18.16 40.27
N MET A 32 -1.62 18.71 40.69
CA MET A 32 -2.84 18.76 39.86
C MET A 32 -2.66 19.65 38.63
N PHE A 33 -2.01 20.82 38.79
CA PHE A 33 -1.75 21.75 37.69
C PHE A 33 -0.74 21.22 36.67
N ILE A 34 0.21 20.37 37.06
CA ILE A 34 1.18 19.75 36.15
C ILE A 34 0.56 18.56 35.40
N ARG A 35 -0.33 17.81 36.05
CA ARG A 35 -0.91 16.59 35.48
C ARG A 35 -1.69 16.87 34.18
N ALA A 36 -2.54 17.89 34.17
CA ALA A 36 -3.40 18.16 33.01
C ALA A 36 -2.62 18.55 31.74
N PRO A 37 -1.62 19.46 31.77
CA PRO A 37 -0.76 19.74 30.61
C PRO A 37 0.03 18.52 30.12
N VAL A 38 0.57 17.71 31.04
CA VAL A 38 1.34 16.50 30.67
C VAL A 38 0.44 15.46 30.00
N GLN A 39 -0.77 15.24 30.52
CA GLN A 39 -1.76 14.36 29.90
C GLN A 39 -2.18 14.89 28.53
N GLY A 40 -2.49 16.18 28.41
CA GLY A 40 -2.85 16.80 27.13
C GLY A 40 -1.74 16.69 26.08
N TYR A 41 -0.48 16.83 26.49
CA TYR A 41 0.66 16.58 25.60
C TYR A 41 0.73 15.11 25.15
N ALA A 42 0.62 14.17 26.09
CA ALA A 42 0.65 12.74 25.79
C ALA A 42 -0.49 12.31 24.85
N ASP A 43 -1.70 12.84 25.05
CA ASP A 43 -2.85 12.56 24.20
C ASP A 43 -2.67 13.17 22.80
N SER A 44 -2.12 14.39 22.72
CA SER A 44 -1.80 15.03 21.43
C SER A 44 -0.73 14.26 20.65
N ALA A 45 0.32 13.79 21.32
CA ALA A 45 1.36 12.96 20.70
C ALA A 45 0.77 11.65 20.15
N ARG A 46 -0.07 10.97 20.95
CA ARG A 46 -0.73 9.73 20.53
C ARG A 46 -1.63 9.92 19.30
N ARG A 47 -2.38 11.03 19.23
CA ARG A 47 -3.19 11.38 18.04
C ARG A 47 -2.35 11.60 16.80
N ALA A 48 -1.19 12.25 16.96
CA ALA A 48 -0.25 12.45 15.88
C ALA A 48 0.29 11.10 15.38
N ASP A 49 0.75 10.23 16.28
CA ASP A 49 1.26 8.90 15.93
C ASP A 49 0.21 8.04 15.20
N MET A 50 -1.03 8.00 15.72
CA MET A 50 -2.14 7.29 15.06
C MET A 50 -2.44 7.85 13.67
N SER A 51 -2.37 9.18 13.50
CA SER A 51 -2.57 9.83 12.20
C SER A 51 -1.44 9.48 11.23
N ASP A 52 -0.19 9.50 11.69
CA ASP A 52 0.99 9.24 10.86
C ASP A 52 1.06 7.78 10.40
N ILE A 53 0.71 6.83 11.26
CA ILE A 53 0.60 5.41 10.89
C ILE A 53 -0.45 5.24 9.78
N ALA A 54 -1.64 5.82 9.96
CA ALA A 54 -2.71 5.69 8.99
C ALA A 54 -2.37 6.36 7.65
N ASP A 55 -1.81 7.58 7.67
CA ASP A 55 -1.44 8.34 6.47
C ASP A 55 -0.31 7.64 5.71
N THR A 56 0.72 7.14 6.41
CA THR A 56 1.83 6.40 5.81
C THR A 56 1.34 5.13 5.10
N ALA A 57 0.47 4.36 5.76
CA ALA A 57 -0.10 3.14 5.18
C ALA A 57 -0.94 3.45 3.94
N LEU A 58 -1.84 4.44 4.02
CA LEU A 58 -2.69 4.85 2.89
C LEU A 58 -1.86 5.39 1.71
N ARG A 59 -0.84 6.23 1.96
CA ARG A 59 0.06 6.74 0.91
C ARG A 59 0.89 5.63 0.27
N ARG A 60 1.29 4.62 1.04
CA ARG A 60 1.98 3.44 0.50
C ARG A 60 1.05 2.67 -0.44
N ILE A 61 -0.17 2.36 -0.02
CA ILE A 61 -1.15 1.68 -0.88
C ILE A 61 -1.43 2.50 -2.15
N SER A 62 -1.66 3.80 -2.02
CA SER A 62 -1.90 4.71 -3.15
C SER A 62 -0.75 4.69 -4.16
N ARG A 63 0.50 4.64 -3.71
CA ARG A 63 1.67 4.56 -4.62
C ARG A 63 1.72 3.23 -5.35
N ASP A 64 1.44 2.12 -4.67
CA ASP A 64 1.46 0.82 -5.32
C ASP A 64 0.31 0.66 -6.32
N LEU A 65 -0.89 1.17 -6.00
CA LEU A 65 -2.06 1.15 -6.87
C LEU A 65 -1.85 1.91 -8.19
N ARG A 66 -1.04 2.97 -8.18
CA ARG A 66 -0.67 3.69 -9.42
C ARG A 66 0.13 2.84 -10.40
N LEU A 67 0.76 1.78 -9.92
CA LEU A 67 1.50 0.80 -10.73
C LEU A 67 0.69 -0.47 -11.00
N ALA A 68 -0.60 -0.50 -10.64
CA ALA A 68 -1.46 -1.64 -10.91
C ALA A 68 -1.66 -1.84 -12.42
N LEU A 69 -1.71 -3.10 -12.84
CA LEU A 69 -2.07 -3.47 -14.19
C LEU A 69 -3.50 -2.99 -14.46
N PRO A 70 -3.78 -2.38 -15.63
CA PRO A 70 -5.12 -1.97 -16.00
C PRO A 70 -6.13 -3.09 -15.79
N ASN A 71 -7.27 -2.77 -15.18
CA ASN A 71 -8.35 -3.73 -14.88
C ASN A 71 -7.96 -4.92 -13.99
N SER A 72 -6.85 -4.85 -13.24
CA SER A 72 -6.42 -5.91 -12.30
C SER A 72 -6.76 -5.65 -10.84
N VAL A 73 -7.19 -4.44 -10.48
CA VAL A 73 -7.58 -4.13 -9.11
C VAL A 73 -8.85 -4.90 -8.76
N ARG A 74 -8.84 -5.56 -7.61
CA ARG A 74 -9.94 -6.34 -7.07
C ARG A 74 -10.05 -6.06 -5.57
N VAL A 75 -11.28 -5.91 -5.09
CA VAL A 75 -11.59 -5.82 -3.66
C VAL A 75 -12.42 -7.05 -3.32
N THR A 76 -12.01 -7.78 -2.28
CA THR A 76 -12.77 -8.94 -1.78
C THR A 76 -13.23 -8.66 -0.36
N GLY A 77 -14.55 -8.74 -0.15
CA GLY A 77 -15.19 -8.21 1.06
C GLY A 77 -15.02 -6.70 1.14
N THR A 78 -14.44 -6.21 2.23
CA THR A 78 -14.10 -4.79 2.43
C THR A 78 -12.71 -4.60 3.03
N ASN A 79 -11.97 -5.69 3.22
CA ASN A 79 -10.74 -5.71 4.01
C ASN A 79 -9.52 -6.15 3.20
N THR A 80 -9.73 -6.58 1.95
CA THR A 80 -8.65 -7.07 1.09
C THR A 80 -8.65 -6.36 -0.25
N ILE A 81 -7.48 -5.86 -0.65
CA ILE A 81 -7.23 -5.33 -2.00
C ILE A 81 -6.17 -6.21 -2.66
N ASP A 82 -6.45 -6.67 -3.88
CA ASP A 82 -5.55 -7.39 -4.75
C ASP A 82 -5.31 -6.60 -6.04
N PHE A 83 -4.07 -6.59 -6.54
CA PHE A 83 -3.75 -6.10 -7.88
C PHE A 83 -2.47 -6.76 -8.40
N LEU A 84 -2.28 -6.72 -9.72
CA LEU A 84 -1.04 -7.14 -10.35
C LEU A 84 -0.13 -5.93 -10.53
N SER A 85 1.09 -5.99 -10.01
CA SER A 85 2.03 -4.88 -10.10
C SER A 85 2.74 -4.90 -11.45
N THR A 86 2.66 -3.77 -12.16
CA THR A 86 3.41 -3.55 -13.39
C THR A 86 4.74 -2.87 -13.10
N THR A 87 5.73 -3.20 -13.93
CA THR A 87 7.07 -2.61 -13.80
C THR A 87 7.52 -1.93 -15.08
N GLY A 88 6.68 -1.98 -16.11
CA GLY A 88 6.88 -1.37 -17.40
C GLY A 88 5.90 -1.93 -18.42
N GLY A 89 6.21 -1.67 -19.67
CA GLY A 89 5.44 -2.09 -20.82
C GLY A 89 6.02 -1.46 -22.07
N GLY A 90 5.46 -1.82 -23.21
CA GLY A 90 5.93 -1.31 -24.49
C GLY A 90 4.88 -1.50 -25.56
N ARG A 91 5.29 -1.29 -26.81
CA ARG A 91 4.47 -1.61 -27.97
C ARG A 91 5.06 -2.80 -28.68
N TYR A 92 4.22 -3.77 -29.02
CA TYR A 92 4.63 -4.87 -29.89
C TYR A 92 4.45 -4.46 -31.34
N ARG A 93 5.20 -5.09 -32.24
CA ARG A 93 5.05 -4.90 -33.68
C ARG A 93 3.76 -5.54 -34.17
N ALA A 94 3.03 -4.78 -35.01
CA ALA A 94 1.88 -5.26 -35.77
C ALA A 94 2.07 -4.85 -37.24
N GLY A 95 1.82 -5.76 -38.16
CA GLY A 95 1.99 -5.65 -39.60
C GLY A 95 3.30 -6.23 -40.16
N ALA A 96 3.19 -6.79 -41.37
CA ALA A 96 4.32 -7.24 -42.19
C ALA A 96 5.09 -6.05 -42.76
N GLY A 97 6.32 -5.83 -42.27
CA GLY A 97 7.19 -4.75 -42.75
C GLY A 97 8.63 -4.92 -42.29
N GLY A 98 9.36 -5.88 -42.90
CA GLY A 98 10.80 -6.11 -42.71
C GLY A 98 11.15 -7.44 -42.04
N ALA A 99 12.43 -7.60 -41.67
CA ALA A 99 13.04 -8.82 -41.08
C ALA A 99 12.63 -9.10 -39.61
N ASN A 100 11.40 -8.75 -39.24
CA ASN A 100 11.06 -8.26 -37.92
C ASN A 100 9.76 -8.90 -37.41
N ASP A 101 9.82 -9.56 -36.25
CA ASP A 101 8.83 -10.51 -35.71
C ASP A 101 7.54 -9.81 -35.19
N GLU A 102 6.39 -10.12 -35.80
CA GLU A 102 5.07 -9.61 -35.39
C GLU A 102 4.41 -10.57 -34.39
N LEU A 103 3.71 -10.03 -33.39
CA LEU A 103 2.94 -10.85 -32.45
C LEU A 103 1.69 -11.44 -33.14
N ASP A 104 1.64 -12.76 -33.32
CA ASP A 104 0.52 -13.47 -33.92
C ASP A 104 -0.57 -13.82 -32.87
N PHE A 105 -1.82 -13.47 -33.18
CA PHE A 105 -2.99 -13.73 -32.34
C PHE A 105 -3.82 -14.94 -32.80
N THR A 106 -3.49 -15.52 -33.95
CA THR A 106 -4.21 -16.65 -34.57
C THR A 106 -3.66 -18.01 -34.13
N VAL A 107 -2.35 -18.07 -33.89
CA VAL A 107 -1.63 -19.27 -33.42
C VAL A 107 -0.91 -19.04 -32.10
N ALA A 108 -0.34 -20.09 -31.52
CA ALA A 108 0.53 -19.93 -30.37
C ALA A 108 1.88 -19.39 -30.82
N ASP A 109 2.14 -18.13 -30.50
CA ASP A 109 3.37 -17.44 -30.86
C ASP A 109 4.42 -17.60 -29.75
N THR A 110 5.70 -17.60 -30.09
CA THR A 110 6.82 -17.77 -29.16
C THR A 110 7.61 -16.49 -28.92
N SER A 111 7.45 -15.48 -29.77
CA SER A 111 8.23 -14.25 -29.67
C SER A 111 7.52 -13.08 -30.33
N PHE A 112 8.00 -11.87 -30.08
CA PHE A 112 7.60 -10.69 -30.85
C PHE A 112 8.63 -9.57 -30.68
N GLU A 113 8.70 -8.66 -31.64
CA GLU A 113 9.56 -7.49 -31.56
C GLU A 113 8.90 -6.33 -30.80
N VAL A 114 9.68 -5.70 -29.92
CA VAL A 114 9.30 -4.47 -29.21
C VAL A 114 9.66 -3.25 -30.05
N ILE A 115 8.68 -2.36 -30.24
CA ILE A 115 8.90 -1.05 -30.86
C ILE A 115 9.36 -0.07 -29.77
N GLY A 116 10.60 0.40 -29.91
CA GLY A 116 11.20 1.42 -29.04
C GLY A 116 12.15 0.82 -28.00
N ALA A 117 12.24 1.46 -26.84
CA ALA A 117 13.12 1.01 -25.76
C ALA A 117 12.58 -0.27 -25.12
N MET A 118 13.43 -1.29 -25.02
CA MET A 118 13.11 -2.55 -24.33
C MET A 118 12.91 -2.29 -22.82
N PRO A 119 11.78 -2.69 -22.21
CA PRO A 119 11.61 -2.60 -20.76
C PRO A 119 12.56 -3.55 -20.02
N ALA A 120 12.93 -3.19 -18.79
CA ALA A 120 13.68 -4.10 -17.92
C ALA A 120 12.78 -5.25 -17.45
N MET A 121 13.24 -6.48 -17.66
CA MET A 121 12.51 -7.71 -17.37
C MET A 121 13.45 -8.79 -16.85
N VAL A 122 12.93 -9.68 -16.01
CA VAL A 122 13.65 -10.87 -15.52
C VAL A 122 12.86 -12.12 -15.90
N ALA A 123 13.56 -13.21 -16.23
CA ALA A 123 12.93 -14.49 -16.56
C ALA A 123 11.86 -14.87 -15.51
N GLY A 124 10.67 -15.20 -15.99
CA GLY A 124 9.48 -15.46 -15.15
C GLY A 124 8.51 -14.28 -15.01
N ASP A 125 8.93 -13.04 -15.33
CA ASP A 125 8.01 -11.90 -15.45
C ASP A 125 6.88 -12.23 -16.44
N GLN A 126 5.69 -11.72 -16.17
CA GLN A 126 4.50 -12.00 -16.97
C GLN A 126 4.26 -10.87 -17.96
N ILE A 127 4.28 -11.18 -19.25
CA ILE A 127 3.87 -10.27 -20.31
C ILE A 127 2.37 -10.39 -20.47
N VAL A 128 1.67 -9.27 -20.27
CA VAL A 128 0.22 -9.22 -20.37
C VAL A 128 -0.17 -8.34 -21.54
N VAL A 129 -1.04 -8.86 -22.41
CA VAL A 129 -1.59 -8.12 -23.55
C VAL A 129 -3.08 -7.89 -23.31
N TYR A 130 -3.50 -6.64 -23.42
CA TYR A 130 -4.90 -6.21 -23.42
C TYR A 130 -5.73 -6.78 -22.25
N ASN A 131 -5.38 -6.40 -21.01
CA ASN A 131 -6.12 -6.84 -19.83
C ASN A 131 -7.41 -6.04 -19.64
N LEU A 132 -8.54 -6.70 -19.85
CA LEU A 132 -9.88 -6.14 -19.69
C LEU A 132 -10.52 -6.54 -18.37
N GLY A 133 -10.00 -7.56 -17.68
CA GLY A 133 -10.58 -8.04 -16.42
C GLY A 133 -11.94 -8.72 -16.61
N ILE A 134 -12.20 -9.26 -17.80
CA ILE A 134 -13.41 -10.01 -18.16
C ILE A 134 -13.03 -11.45 -18.56
N PRO A 135 -13.98 -12.40 -18.55
CA PRO A 135 -13.72 -13.75 -19.02
C PRO A 135 -13.07 -13.77 -20.42
N GLY A 136 -12.00 -14.54 -20.56
CA GLY A 136 -11.22 -14.60 -21.81
C GLY A 136 -10.16 -13.51 -21.98
N ALA A 137 -10.16 -12.43 -21.17
CA ALA A 137 -9.16 -11.36 -21.20
C ALA A 137 -8.84 -10.85 -19.77
N ASP A 138 -8.70 -11.80 -18.85
CA ASP A 138 -8.33 -11.56 -17.45
C ASP A 138 -6.98 -12.20 -17.16
N ALA A 139 -6.03 -11.36 -16.74
CA ALA A 139 -4.71 -11.75 -16.32
C ALA A 139 -4.79 -12.80 -15.22
N TYR A 140 -5.59 -12.65 -14.16
CA TYR A 140 -5.65 -13.61 -13.04
C TYR A 140 -5.96 -15.05 -13.48
N GLN A 141 -6.70 -15.22 -14.57
CA GLN A 141 -7.09 -16.52 -15.12
C GLN A 141 -6.07 -17.11 -16.10
N ASN A 142 -4.91 -16.46 -16.27
CA ASN A 142 -3.90 -16.87 -17.24
C ASN A 142 -4.33 -16.74 -18.72
N ASN A 143 -5.42 -16.03 -19.01
CA ASN A 143 -5.97 -15.93 -20.35
C ASN A 143 -5.04 -15.17 -21.30
N ASN A 144 -4.50 -14.04 -20.85
CA ASN A 144 -3.75 -13.09 -21.66
C ASN A 144 -2.36 -12.77 -21.07
N ARG A 145 -1.77 -13.71 -20.32
CA ARG A 145 -0.37 -13.63 -19.88
C ARG A 145 0.51 -14.68 -20.56
N ALA A 146 1.78 -14.36 -20.74
CA ALA A 146 2.86 -15.27 -21.11
C ALA A 146 4.08 -15.03 -20.22
N ALA A 147 4.76 -16.09 -19.79
CA ALA A 147 6.01 -15.94 -19.05
C ALA A 147 7.14 -15.52 -19.98
N TYR A 148 7.85 -14.46 -19.61
CA TYR A 148 9.06 -13.99 -20.27
C TYR A 148 10.22 -14.95 -20.02
N SER A 149 10.98 -15.29 -21.07
CA SER A 149 12.19 -16.11 -20.98
C SER A 149 13.45 -15.27 -21.15
N SER A 150 13.58 -14.60 -22.29
CA SER A 150 14.76 -13.81 -22.64
C SER A 150 14.42 -12.81 -23.75
N ASN A 151 15.37 -11.93 -24.07
CA ASN A 151 15.27 -11.01 -25.18
C ASN A 151 16.61 -10.89 -25.91
N ALA A 152 16.56 -10.72 -27.23
CA ALA A 152 17.73 -10.47 -28.07
C ALA A 152 17.36 -9.54 -29.23
N GLY A 153 18.18 -8.52 -29.50
CA GLY A 153 17.98 -7.64 -30.66
C GLY A 153 16.63 -6.92 -30.72
N GLY A 154 15.99 -6.65 -29.56
CA GLY A 154 14.65 -6.04 -29.52
C GLY A 154 13.48 -7.02 -29.59
N VAL A 155 13.75 -8.31 -29.78
CA VAL A 155 12.75 -9.39 -29.76
C VAL A 155 12.65 -9.99 -28.37
N ILE A 156 11.43 -10.12 -27.87
CA ILE A 156 11.10 -10.85 -26.65
C ILE A 156 10.78 -12.29 -27.01
N THR A 157 11.24 -13.25 -26.21
CA THR A 157 10.90 -14.67 -26.32
C THR A 157 10.17 -15.15 -25.07
N PHE A 158 9.07 -15.88 -25.27
CA PHE A 158 8.31 -16.50 -24.19
C PHE A 158 8.93 -17.81 -23.72
N ALA A 159 8.68 -18.19 -22.47
CA ALA A 159 9.08 -19.48 -21.93
C ALA A 159 8.28 -20.65 -22.54
N ALA A 160 7.05 -20.38 -22.99
CA ALA A 160 6.19 -21.30 -23.72
C ALA A 160 5.34 -20.51 -24.72
N GLY A 161 4.99 -21.14 -25.84
CA GLY A 161 4.16 -20.51 -26.87
C GLY A 161 2.80 -20.05 -26.31
N LYS A 162 2.37 -18.84 -26.69
CA LYS A 162 1.13 -18.23 -26.23
C LYS A 162 0.32 -17.72 -27.40
N ARG A 163 -0.95 -18.14 -27.47
CA ARG A 163 -1.97 -17.45 -28.26
C ARG A 163 -2.69 -16.44 -27.37
N PHE A 164 -2.44 -15.15 -27.57
CA PHE A 164 -3.19 -14.12 -26.87
C PHE A 164 -4.61 -14.04 -27.45
N PRO A 165 -5.63 -13.85 -26.60
CA PRO A 165 -7.03 -13.95 -27.02
C PRO A 165 -7.50 -12.74 -27.83
N LEU A 166 -6.93 -11.56 -27.55
CA LEU A 166 -7.35 -10.29 -28.12
C LEU A 166 -6.15 -9.39 -28.32
N GLU A 167 -6.20 -8.65 -29.43
CA GLU A 167 -5.20 -7.65 -29.76
C GLU A 167 -5.47 -6.32 -29.04
N SER A 168 -4.42 -5.69 -28.49
CA SER A 168 -4.52 -4.33 -27.95
C SER A 168 -4.69 -3.31 -29.09
N PRO A 169 -5.73 -2.45 -29.09
CA PRO A 169 -5.89 -1.41 -30.12
C PRO A 169 -4.69 -0.46 -30.21
N GLY A 170 -4.01 -0.22 -29.09
CA GLY A 170 -2.79 0.59 -29.03
C GLY A 170 -1.50 -0.15 -29.42
N LYS A 171 -1.61 -1.46 -29.71
CA LYS A 171 -0.51 -2.42 -29.86
C LYS A 171 0.41 -2.46 -28.63
N ARG A 172 -0.17 -2.47 -27.43
CA ARG A 172 0.55 -2.37 -26.15
C ARG A 172 0.62 -3.70 -25.41
N PHE A 173 1.70 -3.88 -24.66
CA PHE A 173 1.84 -4.93 -23.66
C PHE A 173 2.33 -4.32 -22.34
N ASN A 174 2.04 -4.99 -21.23
CA ASN A 174 2.52 -4.66 -19.90
C ASN A 174 3.41 -5.77 -19.36
N VAL A 175 4.41 -5.39 -18.56
CA VAL A 175 5.25 -6.32 -17.80
C VAL A 175 4.72 -6.36 -16.37
N VAL A 176 4.32 -7.54 -15.91
CA VAL A 176 3.80 -7.82 -14.57
C VAL A 176 4.80 -8.68 -13.83
N ARG A 177 5.26 -8.18 -12.69
CA ARG A 177 6.26 -8.84 -11.84
C ARG A 177 5.60 -9.82 -10.87
N GLU A 178 4.58 -9.34 -10.18
CA GLU A 178 4.02 -10.01 -9.01
C GLU A 178 2.58 -9.58 -8.74
N GLN A 179 1.87 -10.38 -7.95
CA GLN A 179 0.64 -9.95 -7.31
C GLN A 179 0.96 -9.27 -5.99
N VAL A 180 0.25 -8.20 -5.69
CA VAL A 180 0.30 -7.51 -4.39
C VAL A 180 -1.06 -7.64 -3.74
N ARG A 181 -1.05 -7.98 -2.45
CA ARG A 181 -2.26 -8.08 -1.63
C ARG A 181 -2.09 -7.28 -0.35
N TYR A 182 -3.09 -6.45 -0.04
CA TYR A 182 -3.22 -5.83 1.27
C TYR A 182 -4.35 -6.52 2.01
N ILE A 183 -4.07 -7.08 3.19
CA ILE A 183 -5.08 -7.67 4.07
C ILE A 183 -5.16 -6.80 5.32
N CYS A 184 -6.36 -6.29 5.57
CA CYS A 184 -6.73 -5.71 6.85
C CYS A 184 -7.41 -6.78 7.70
N ASP A 185 -6.74 -7.15 8.78
CA ASP A 185 -7.24 -8.10 9.77
C ASP A 185 -7.52 -7.38 11.08
N ILE A 186 -8.80 -7.11 11.33
CA ILE A 186 -9.27 -6.44 12.54
C ILE A 186 -9.12 -7.33 13.79
N ALA A 187 -9.10 -8.65 13.64
CA ALA A 187 -8.93 -9.55 14.77
C ALA A 187 -7.52 -9.46 15.36
N THR A 188 -6.51 -9.27 14.49
CA THR A 188 -5.12 -9.01 14.92
C THR A 188 -4.78 -7.52 15.00
N GLY A 189 -5.66 -6.63 14.54
CA GLY A 189 -5.45 -5.19 14.51
C GLY A 189 -4.39 -4.74 13.50
N ASN A 190 -4.17 -5.52 12.44
CA ASN A 190 -3.05 -5.33 11.52
C ASN A 190 -3.51 -5.11 10.07
N LEU A 191 -2.88 -4.16 9.41
CA LEU A 191 -2.90 -4.03 7.96
C LEU A 191 -1.55 -4.49 7.41
N THR A 192 -1.55 -5.58 6.65
CA THR A 192 -0.33 -6.22 6.15
C THR A 192 -0.31 -6.24 4.63
N ARG A 193 0.83 -5.84 4.05
CA ARG A 193 1.13 -5.96 2.63
C ARG A 193 1.81 -7.31 2.37
N TYR A 194 1.39 -8.01 1.33
CA TYR A 194 1.98 -9.24 0.82
C TYR A 194 2.38 -9.05 -0.65
N TRP A 195 3.51 -9.62 -1.06
CA TRP A 195 4.04 -9.57 -2.43
C TRP A 195 4.98 -10.74 -2.70
N GLY A 196 5.48 -10.90 -3.92
CA GLY A 196 6.42 -11.97 -4.29
C GLY A 196 5.82 -13.38 -4.26
N PHE A 197 4.50 -13.51 -4.26
CA PHE A 197 3.80 -14.78 -4.32
C PHE A 197 3.20 -15.01 -5.73
N PRO A 198 2.95 -16.28 -6.12
CA PRO A 198 2.40 -16.58 -7.44
C PRO A 198 1.06 -15.89 -7.69
N ILE A 199 0.82 -15.49 -8.95
CA ILE A 199 -0.47 -14.88 -9.30
C ILE A 199 -1.58 -15.92 -9.14
N ALA A 200 -2.54 -15.62 -8.26
CA ALA A 200 -3.66 -16.46 -7.92
C ALA A 200 -4.96 -15.62 -7.91
N PRO A 201 -6.13 -16.26 -8.03
CA PRO A 201 -7.40 -15.56 -7.89
C PRO A 201 -7.46 -14.71 -6.60
N PRO A 202 -8.08 -13.51 -6.65
CA PRO A 202 -8.28 -12.67 -5.46
C PRO A 202 -8.95 -13.46 -4.33
N SER A 203 -8.45 -13.29 -3.11
CA SER A 203 -8.98 -13.97 -1.93
C SER A 203 -8.62 -13.21 -0.66
N THR A 204 -9.37 -13.42 0.42
CA THR A 204 -9.11 -12.79 1.73
C THR A 204 -8.01 -13.49 2.55
N GLY A 205 -7.53 -14.64 2.09
CA GLY A 205 -6.54 -15.44 2.80
C GLY A 205 -5.12 -14.88 2.66
N VAL A 206 -4.29 -15.15 3.66
CA VAL A 206 -2.85 -14.93 3.58
C VAL A 206 -2.27 -15.77 2.44
N PRO A 207 -1.55 -15.19 1.48
CA PRO A 207 -0.94 -15.94 0.39
C PRO A 207 0.06 -16.97 0.90
N ALA A 208 0.16 -18.11 0.21
CA ALA A 208 1.21 -19.08 0.47
C ALA A 208 2.53 -18.60 -0.16
N GLY A 209 3.55 -18.39 0.67
CA GLY A 209 4.87 -17.91 0.24
C GLY A 209 4.93 -16.39 -0.01
N GLY A 210 6.02 -15.95 -0.63
CA GLY A 210 6.30 -14.54 -0.85
C GLY A 210 6.86 -13.83 0.38
N SER A 211 6.74 -12.51 0.40
CA SER A 211 7.20 -11.61 1.47
C SER A 211 6.03 -10.80 2.00
N SER A 212 6.14 -10.35 3.25
CA SER A 212 5.14 -9.51 3.89
C SER A 212 5.76 -8.38 4.71
N ALA A 213 4.98 -7.34 4.96
CA ALA A 213 5.35 -6.24 5.83
C ALA A 213 4.10 -5.63 6.48
N LEU A 214 4.21 -5.37 7.79
CA LEU A 214 3.19 -4.66 8.55
C LEU A 214 3.17 -3.19 8.11
N MET A 215 2.02 -2.71 7.67
CA MET A 215 1.81 -1.33 7.20
C MET A 215 1.19 -0.46 8.29
N ALA A 216 0.27 -1.01 9.08
CA ALA A 216 -0.32 -0.35 10.24
C ALA A 216 -0.69 -1.38 11.30
N SER A 217 -0.55 -0.98 12.57
CA SER A 217 -1.01 -1.70 13.77
C SER A 217 -2.15 -0.94 14.43
N HIS A 218 -2.81 -1.57 15.40
CA HIS A 218 -3.96 -1.00 16.14
C HIS A 218 -5.13 -0.59 15.24
N VAL A 219 -5.28 -1.28 14.10
CA VAL A 219 -6.36 -1.06 13.14
C VAL A 219 -7.67 -1.57 13.72
N SER A 220 -8.60 -0.66 14.01
CA SER A 220 -9.91 -0.98 14.58
C SER A 220 -11.00 -1.11 13.52
N ALA A 221 -10.84 -0.45 12.38
CA ALA A 221 -11.72 -0.61 11.23
C ALA A 221 -10.98 -0.30 9.92
N CYS A 222 -11.43 -0.94 8.85
CA CYS A 222 -10.98 -0.64 7.50
C CYS A 222 -12.10 -0.88 6.50
N ASN A 223 -12.08 -0.10 5.44
CA ASN A 223 -13.01 -0.26 4.33
C ASN A 223 -12.33 0.11 3.03
N PHE A 224 -12.26 -0.88 2.14
CA PHE A 224 -11.79 -0.71 0.78
C PHE A 224 -12.97 -0.87 -0.18
N THR A 225 -13.05 0.03 -1.15
CA THR A 225 -13.97 -0.10 -2.28
C THR A 225 -13.25 0.22 -3.58
N TYR A 226 -13.72 -0.37 -4.66
CA TYR A 226 -13.21 -0.12 -5.99
C TYR A 226 -14.37 0.07 -6.95
N ASP A 227 -14.42 1.26 -7.55
CA ASP A 227 -15.28 1.57 -8.68
C ASP A 227 -14.43 1.53 -9.94
N SER A 228 -14.71 0.58 -10.83
CA SER A 228 -13.94 0.36 -12.05
C SER A 228 -14.26 1.35 -13.17
N ASN A 229 -15.36 2.12 -13.08
CA ASN A 229 -15.96 2.80 -14.22
C ASN A 229 -16.20 4.31 -13.99
N VAL A 230 -15.36 4.96 -13.18
CA VAL A 230 -15.59 6.35 -12.76
C VAL A 230 -15.40 7.37 -13.89
N VAL A 231 -14.46 7.16 -14.82
CA VAL A 231 -14.23 8.08 -15.95
C VAL A 231 -14.09 7.30 -17.26
N ALA A 232 -15.16 7.27 -18.06
CA ALA A 232 -15.19 6.71 -19.42
C ALA A 232 -14.58 5.31 -19.55
N GLN A 233 -14.67 4.48 -18.50
CA GLN A 233 -14.04 3.15 -18.40
C GLN A 233 -12.50 3.13 -18.54
N ARG A 234 -11.84 4.29 -18.48
CA ARG A 234 -10.38 4.43 -18.62
C ARG A 234 -9.67 4.61 -17.29
N ASN A 235 -10.37 5.09 -16.27
CA ASN A 235 -9.86 5.22 -14.91
C ASN A 235 -10.86 4.62 -13.93
N GLY A 236 -10.33 3.84 -12.99
CA GLY A 236 -11.05 3.41 -11.79
C GLY A 236 -10.71 4.29 -10.59
N LEU A 237 -11.48 4.14 -9.52
CA LEU A 237 -11.26 4.82 -8.24
C LEU A 237 -11.25 3.78 -7.12
N VAL A 238 -10.15 3.72 -6.39
CA VAL A 238 -10.06 2.97 -5.14
C VAL A 238 -10.26 3.93 -3.99
N THR A 239 -11.24 3.66 -3.15
CA THR A 239 -11.47 4.40 -1.92
C THR A 239 -11.06 3.56 -0.72
N MET A 240 -10.36 4.17 0.22
CA MET A 240 -9.79 3.51 1.38
C MET A 240 -10.11 4.32 2.64
N ARG A 241 -10.65 3.65 3.65
CA ARG A 241 -10.82 4.20 5.00
C ARG A 241 -10.07 3.31 5.98
N LEU A 242 -9.31 3.93 6.87
CA LEU A 242 -8.52 3.24 7.88
C LEU A 242 -8.72 3.94 9.23
N SER A 243 -9.13 3.18 10.24
CA SER A 243 -9.31 3.64 11.60
C SER A 243 -8.29 2.98 12.51
N ILE A 244 -7.59 3.78 13.31
CA ILE A 244 -6.61 3.35 14.31
C ILE A 244 -7.13 3.74 15.67
N THR A 245 -7.16 2.78 16.60
CA THR A 245 -7.65 2.99 17.97
C THR A 245 -6.57 2.66 18.99
N GLU A 246 -6.21 3.64 19.82
CA GLU A 246 -5.23 3.47 20.90
C GLU A 246 -5.73 4.18 22.17
N SER A 247 -5.63 3.51 23.31
CA SER A 247 -6.05 4.04 24.62
C SER A 247 -7.49 4.60 24.66
N GLY A 248 -8.41 4.02 23.88
CA GLY A 248 -9.82 4.43 23.83
C GLY A 248 -10.10 5.62 22.90
N GLU A 249 -9.08 6.18 22.25
CA GLU A 249 -9.23 7.18 21.21
C GLU A 249 -9.16 6.54 19.82
N THR A 250 -9.88 7.09 18.84
CA THR A 250 -9.88 6.60 17.46
C THR A 250 -9.64 7.74 16.47
N VAL A 251 -8.65 7.56 15.60
CA VAL A 251 -8.41 8.41 14.43
C VAL A 251 -8.86 7.65 13.19
N THR A 252 -9.59 8.31 12.29
CA THR A 252 -10.01 7.72 11.00
C THR A 252 -9.56 8.60 9.86
N LEU A 253 -8.82 8.01 8.93
CA LEU A 253 -8.41 8.67 7.68
C LEU A 253 -9.13 8.08 6.47
N TYR A 254 -9.29 8.95 5.47
CA TYR A 254 -9.88 8.65 4.18
C TYR A 254 -8.87 8.98 3.08
N SER A 255 -8.73 8.09 2.09
CA SER A 255 -7.93 8.33 0.89
C SER A 255 -8.66 7.77 -0.33
N ALA A 256 -8.53 8.48 -1.46
CA ALA A 256 -9.06 8.05 -2.74
C ALA A 256 -7.93 8.11 -3.79
N THR A 257 -7.77 7.03 -4.55
CA THR A 257 -6.68 6.90 -5.54
C THR A 257 -7.26 6.47 -6.88
N HIS A 258 -6.98 7.27 -7.91
CA HIS A 258 -7.27 6.87 -9.28
C HIS A 258 -6.28 5.79 -9.75
N VAL A 259 -6.82 4.80 -10.46
CA VAL A 259 -6.06 3.73 -11.10
C VAL A 259 -6.33 3.77 -12.60
N SER A 260 -5.29 3.55 -13.41
CA SER A 260 -5.46 3.46 -14.86
C SER A 260 -6.12 2.14 -15.22
N ASN A 261 -7.22 2.21 -15.97
CA ASN A 261 -7.90 1.08 -16.61
C ASN A 261 -7.76 1.14 -18.14
N LEU A 262 -6.71 1.81 -18.62
CA LEU A 262 -6.36 1.85 -20.04
C LEU A 262 -5.30 0.77 -20.36
N PRO A 263 -5.70 -0.41 -20.87
CA PRO A 263 -4.79 -1.48 -21.27
C PRO A 263 -4.04 -1.21 -22.58
#